data_AF-A0A497D8L0-F1
#
_entry.id   AF-A0A497D8L0-F1
#
_cell.length_a   1.000
_cell.length_b   1.000
_cell.length_c   1.000
_cell.angle_alpha   90.00
_cell.angle_beta   90.00
_cell.angle_gamma   90.00
#
_symmetry.space_group_name_H-M   'P 1'
#
loop_
_entity.id
_entity.type
_entity.pdbx_description
1 polymer ?
#
loop_
_entity_poly.entity_id
_entity_poly.type
_entity_poly.pdbx_seq_one_letter_code
_entity_poly.pdbx_strand_id
1 'polypeptide(L)'
;MKGRDAKPHIGIFGRRNNGKSSLINTLAEQEVAIVSNEPGTTTDPVKKSMEITDLGPVVMIDTAGTDDTGELGKKRVSRTREVIKTIDLGIL
;
A
#
# COMPACT_ATOMS: atom_id res chain seq x y z
N MET A 1 -11.89 26.61 -10.84
CA MET A 1 -10.90 26.69 -9.74
C MET A 1 -11.10 25.47 -8.83
N LYS A 2 -10.21 24.47 -8.89
CA LYS A 2 -10.02 23.44 -7.85
C LYS A 2 -8.56 23.66 -7.40
N GLY A 3 -8.25 24.42 -6.36
CA GLY A 3 -8.57 24.13 -4.97
C GLY A 3 -7.58 23.08 -4.44
N ARG A 4 -6.34 23.50 -4.12
CA ARG A 4 -5.27 22.83 -3.33
C ARG A 4 -5.04 21.32 -3.53
N ASP A 5 -3.83 20.96 -3.98
CA ASP A 5 -3.01 19.82 -3.53
C ASP A 5 -3.73 18.50 -3.18
N ALA A 6 -4.26 17.79 -4.16
CA ALA A 6 -4.52 16.36 -3.98
C ALA A 6 -3.17 15.62 -4.04
N LYS A 7 -2.66 15.21 -2.88
CA LYS A 7 -1.46 14.35 -2.79
C LYS A 7 -1.72 13.05 -3.58
N PRO A 8 -0.90 12.68 -4.58
CA PRO A 8 -1.09 11.45 -5.33
C PRO A 8 -1.08 10.22 -4.41
N HIS A 9 -2.01 9.30 -4.62
CA HIS A 9 -2.04 8.00 -3.96
C HIS A 9 -1.28 6.98 -4.81
N ILE A 10 -0.19 6.45 -4.26
CA ILE A 10 0.66 5.46 -4.92
C ILE A 10 0.46 4.12 -4.21
N GLY A 11 -0.12 3.14 -4.90
CA GLY A 11 -0.39 1.81 -4.34
C GLY A 11 0.67 0.80 -4.74
N ILE A 12 1.15 0.00 -3.79
CA ILE A 12 2.04 -1.14 -4.07
C ILE A 12 1.23 -2.43 -3.96
N PHE A 13 1.22 -3.20 -5.04
CA PHE A 13 0.45 -4.43 -5.20
C PHE A 13 1.37 -5.61 -5.52
N GLY A 14 0.86 -6.83 -5.39
CA GLY A 14 1.63 -8.03 -5.70
C GLY A 14 1.12 -9.26 -4.94
N ARG A 15 1.90 -10.33 -4.93
CA ARG A 15 1.63 -11.52 -4.09
C ARG A 15 2.02 -11.27 -2.64
N ARG A 16 1.56 -12.16 -1.74
CA ARG A 16 2.01 -12.20 -0.34
C ARG A 16 3.53 -12.41 -0.28
N ASN A 17 4.16 -11.84 0.74
CA ASN A 17 5.59 -12.01 1.05
C ASN A 17 6.59 -11.58 -0.06
N ASN A 18 6.15 -10.78 -1.04
CA ASN A 18 7.02 -10.20 -2.09
C ASN A 18 7.69 -8.87 -1.68
N GLY A 19 7.80 -8.56 -0.37
CA GLY A 19 8.54 -7.39 0.10
C GLY A 19 7.86 -6.01 -0.05
N LYS A 20 6.54 -5.96 -0.34
CA LYS A 20 5.77 -4.69 -0.47
C LYS A 20 5.91 -3.77 0.75
N SER A 21 5.66 -4.31 1.94
CA SER A 21 5.78 -3.58 3.21
C SER A 21 7.22 -3.17 3.51
N SER A 22 8.19 -4.01 3.14
CA SER A 22 9.62 -3.69 3.27
C SER A 22 10.01 -2.52 2.35
N LEU A 23 9.55 -2.51 1.10
CA LEU A 23 9.79 -1.40 0.17
C LEU A 23 9.25 -0.08 0.72
N ILE A 24 8.03 -0.10 1.28
CA ILE A 24 7.45 1.10 1.90
C ILE A 24 8.27 1.57 3.09
N ASN A 25 8.71 0.65 3.96
CA ASN A 25 9.53 1.02 5.11
C ASN A 25 10.87 1.63 4.68
N THR A 26 11.49 1.08 3.62
CA THR A 26 12.72 1.63 3.04
C THR A 26 12.48 3.02 2.46
N LEU A 27 11.40 3.22 1.68
CA LEU A 27 11.07 4.52 1.11
C LEU A 27 10.72 5.56 2.20
N ALA A 28 10.07 5.13 3.29
CA ALA A 28 9.68 6.00 4.38
C ALA A 28 10.80 6.24 5.42
N GLU A 29 11.95 5.56 5.29
CA GLU A 29 13.04 5.52 6.28
C GLU A 29 12.56 5.21 7.71
N GLN A 30 11.43 4.49 7.83
CA GLN A 30 10.70 4.25 9.08
C GLN A 30 9.97 2.90 9.00
N GLU A 31 9.86 2.18 10.13
CA GLU A 31 9.05 0.97 10.22
C GLU A 31 7.55 1.32 10.35
N VAL A 32 6.89 1.57 9.22
CA VAL A 32 5.50 2.05 9.14
C VAL A 32 4.50 0.96 8.74
N ALA A 33 4.97 -0.05 8.02
CA ALA A 33 4.21 -1.21 7.60
C ALA A 33 4.71 -2.45 8.35
N ILE A 34 3.78 -3.29 8.79
CA ILE A 34 4.09 -4.52 9.51
C ILE A 34 4.72 -5.52 8.53
N VAL A 35 5.95 -5.94 8.82
CA VAL A 35 6.64 -7.01 8.10
C VAL A 35 6.60 -8.27 8.96
N SER A 36 6.04 -9.37 8.43
CA SER A 36 6.14 -10.69 9.04
C SER A 36 6.34 -11.75 7.97
N ASN A 37 6.99 -12.84 8.35
CA ASN A 37 7.11 -14.04 7.52
C ASN A 37 5.80 -14.84 7.48
N GLU A 38 4.85 -14.57 8.37
CA GLU A 38 3.52 -15.18 8.36
C GLU A 38 2.65 -14.59 7.22
N PRO A 39 2.14 -15.43 6.31
CA PRO A 39 1.29 -14.97 5.21
C PRO A 39 0.08 -14.15 5.68
N GLY A 40 -0.17 -13.02 5.02
CA GLY A 40 -1.36 -12.19 5.28
C GLY A 40 -1.19 -11.23 6.46
N THR A 41 0.02 -10.71 6.69
CA THR A 41 0.27 -9.77 7.79
C THR A 41 -0.44 -8.42 7.58
N THR A 42 -0.52 -7.94 6.33
CA THR A 42 -1.25 -6.70 5.99
C THR A 42 -2.76 -6.96 6.02
N THR A 43 -3.40 -6.71 7.16
CA THR A 43 -4.85 -6.89 7.36
C THR A 43 -5.69 -5.80 6.72
N ASP A 44 -5.24 -4.55 6.83
CA ASP A 44 -5.86 -3.38 6.24
C ASP A 44 -4.82 -2.62 5.43
N PRO A 45 -5.20 -1.99 4.30
CA PRO A 45 -4.29 -1.17 3.54
C PRO A 45 -3.69 -0.06 4.40
N VAL A 46 -2.35 -0.04 4.51
CA VAL A 46 -1.64 0.93 5.35
C VAL A 46 -1.33 2.14 4.50
N LYS A 47 -1.78 3.33 4.93
CA LYS A 47 -1.52 4.59 4.25
C LYS A 47 -0.41 5.36 4.96
N LYS A 48 0.58 5.82 4.21
CA LYS A 48 1.66 6.66 4.73
C LYS A 48 1.81 7.92 3.88
N SER A 49 1.63 9.08 4.49
CA SER A 49 2.07 10.33 3.88
C SER A 49 3.58 10.43 3.95
N MET A 50 4.21 10.74 2.83
CA MET A 50 5.64 11.02 2.75
C MET A 50 5.93 12.05 1.65
N GLU A 51 7.15 12.56 1.64
CA GLU A 51 7.65 13.45 0.58
C GLU A 51 8.64 12.67 -0.28
N ILE A 52 8.48 12.73 -1.59
CA ILE A 52 9.41 12.15 -2.56
C ILE A 52 10.14 13.31 -3.23
N THR A 53 11.47 13.26 -3.26
CA THR A 53 12.30 14.26 -3.95
C THR A 53 11.81 14.45 -5.39
N ASP A 54 11.68 15.70 -5.82
CA ASP A 54 11.19 16.13 -7.15
C ASP A 54 9.71 15.85 -7.47
N LEU A 55 9.03 15.00 -6.71
CA LEU A 55 7.59 14.72 -6.85
C LEU A 55 6.73 15.47 -5.82
N GLY A 56 7.29 15.76 -4.65
CA GLY A 56 6.59 16.41 -3.54
C GLY A 56 5.77 15.44 -2.69
N PRO A 57 4.71 15.92 -2.01
CA PRO A 57 3.97 15.12 -1.04
C PRO A 57 3.07 14.07 -1.70
N VAL A 58 3.20 12.82 -1.27
CA VAL A 58 2.42 11.67 -1.75
C VAL A 58 1.81 10.88 -0.59
N VAL A 59 0.90 9.97 -0.91
CA VAL A 59 0.38 8.95 0.00
C VAL A 59 0.72 7.57 -0.56
N MET A 60 1.68 6.89 0.07
CA MET A 60 1.98 5.49 -0.22
C MET A 60 0.92 4.60 0.42
N ILE A 61 0.47 3.56 -0.30
CA ILE A 61 -0.52 2.60 0.19
C ILE A 61 0.04 1.19 0.07
N ASP A 62 0.32 0.55 1.21
CA ASP A 62 0.61 -0.88 1.31
C ASP A 62 -0.67 -1.69 1.17
N THR A 63 -0.62 -2.81 0.45
CA THR A 63 -1.80 -3.64 0.23
C THR A 63 -1.54 -5.11 0.56
N ALA A 64 -2.61 -5.84 0.83
CA ALA A 64 -2.52 -7.28 1.01
C ALA A 64 -2.12 -7.96 -0.31
N GLY A 65 -1.50 -9.13 -0.20
CA GLY A 65 -1.21 -9.94 -1.38
C GLY A 65 -2.50 -10.36 -2.10
N THR A 66 -2.50 -10.27 -3.43
CA THR A 66 -3.66 -10.61 -4.27
C THR A 66 -4.00 -12.11 -4.29
N ASP A 67 -3.05 -12.95 -3.86
CA ASP A 67 -3.14 -14.39 -3.72
C ASP A 67 -3.43 -14.84 -2.26
N ASP A 68 -3.96 -13.95 -1.42
CA ASP A 68 -4.35 -14.32 -0.05
C ASP A 68 -5.56 -15.27 -0.05
N THR A 69 -5.57 -16.20 0.91
CA THR A 69 -6.48 -17.35 0.95
C THR A 69 -7.21 -17.45 2.29
N GLY A 70 -8.28 -18.26 2.33
CA GLY A 70 -9.13 -18.41 3.52
C GLY A 70 -10.11 -17.25 3.69
N GLU A 71 -10.99 -17.35 4.69
CA GLU A 71 -12.07 -16.37 4.90
C GLU A 71 -11.55 -14.96 5.22
N LEU A 72 -10.47 -14.86 5.99
CA LEU A 72 -9.82 -13.58 6.26
C LEU A 72 -9.06 -13.04 5.04
N GLY A 73 -8.33 -13.90 4.31
CA GLY A 73 -7.59 -13.49 3.11
C GLY A 73 -8.52 -12.95 2.02
N LYS A 74 -9.68 -13.57 1.79
CA LYS A 74 -10.70 -13.05 0.86
C LYS A 74 -11.15 -11.62 1.20
N LYS A 75 -11.34 -11.32 2.49
CA LYS A 75 -11.71 -9.97 2.97
C LYS A 75 -10.58 -8.96 2.80
N ARG A 76 -9.31 -9.39 2.85
CA ARG A 76 -8.15 -8.52 2.60
C ARG A 76 -7.97 -8.23 1.11
N VAL A 77 -8.15 -9.25 0.28
CA VAL A 77 -8.15 -9.10 -1.18
C VAL A 77 -9.29 -8.18 -1.63
N SER A 78 -10.49 -8.31 -1.05
CA SER A 78 -11.60 -7.40 -1.38
C SER A 78 -11.30 -5.94 -0.99
N ARG A 79 -10.71 -5.69 0.19
CA ARG A 79 -10.25 -4.34 0.58
C ARG A 79 -9.17 -3.80 -0.36
N THR A 80 -8.22 -4.65 -0.77
CA THR A 80 -7.19 -4.27 -1.75
C THR A 80 -7.83 -3.84 -3.07
N ARG A 81 -8.86 -4.56 -3.54
CA ARG A 81 -9.61 -4.18 -4.74
C ARG A 81 -10.40 -2.87 -4.59
N GLU A 82 -10.97 -2.60 -3.41
CA GLU A 82 -11.64 -1.33 -3.13
C GLU A 82 -10.66 -0.15 -3.22
N VAL A 83 -9.44 -0.31 -2.70
CA VAL A 83 -8.39 0.74 -2.72
C VAL A 83 -7.95 1.11 -4.14
N ILE A 84 -7.94 0.18 -5.10
CA ILE A 84 -7.54 0.46 -6.49
C ILE A 84 -8.31 1.65 -7.07
N LYS A 85 -9.58 1.84 -6.68
CA LYS A 85 -10.44 2.94 -7.16
C LYS A 85 -9.93 4.33 -6.77
N THR A 86 -9.04 4.42 -5.78
CA THR A 86 -8.50 5.67 -5.25
C THR A 86 -7.03 5.87 -5.60
N ILE A 87 -6.42 4.97 -6.38
CA ILE A 87 -4.99 5.02 -6.73
C ILE A 87 -4.77 5.85 -7.99
N ASP A 88 -3.79 6.76 -7.92
CA ASP A 88 -3.32 7.55 -9.05
C ASP A 88 -2.17 6.84 -9.79
N LEU A 89 -1.34 6.06 -9.09
CA LEU A 89 -0.23 5.26 -9.65
C LEU A 89 -0.10 3.89 -8.94
N GLY A 90 -0.11 2.80 -9.70
CA GLY A 90 0.12 1.45 -9.18
C GLY A 90 1.52 0.92 -9.48
N ILE A 91 2.19 0.37 -8.47
CA ILE A 91 3.44 -0.39 -8.57
C ILE A 91 3.08 -1.88 -8.43
N LEU A 92 3.52 -2.73 -9.36
CA LEU A 92 3.14 -4.14 -9.48
C LEU A 92 4.33 -5.10 -9.29
#